data_AF-A0A950XZH7-F1
#
_entry.id   AF-A0A950XZH7-F1
#
_cell.length_a   1.000
_cell.length_b   1.000
_cell.length_c   1.000
_cell.angle_alpha   90.00
_cell.angle_beta   90.00
_cell.angle_gamma   90.00
#
_symmetry.space_group_name_H-M   'P 1'
#
loop_
_entity.id
_entity.type
_entity.pdbx_description
1 polymer ?
#
loop_
_entity_poly.entity_id
_entity_poly.type
_entity_poly.pdbx_seq_one_letter_code
_entity_poly.pdbx_strand_id
1 'polypeptide(L)'
;MSSSIIFPAQPEQILKSLGKLWTSLGQEEKQQGKPTVLRACAMTLIIATDDPDGGYAASQTISELMREHPSRGIVIAVSDEAEKGLAARVLAQCWKPFGKAQQICCEQIEITARPEEWPHIGPTLVGLTAADLPVAFWCRHKAALSPFATQDEKAGVQAVIDVSTKVIIDTAGEDALAALDLIARIRAQGRTVADLEWTRLTAWREPIAQIFDNPARENKLSNFRAVEIAYTDARPHASALYLAGWLSAPYRSKVSFHKVQGHGPGLHRITLHSDSEQIVFERTGAECMSLHSTNGRQRSYVYNETPVDTLMNEELSVLGPDPSFNAAFARAQELLR
;
A
#
# COMPACT_ATOMS: atom_id res chain seq x y z
N MET A 1 -13.63 22.64 17.86
CA MET A 1 -12.47 22.78 16.95
C MET A 1 -11.31 23.27 17.77
N SER A 2 -10.49 22.36 18.29
CA SER A 2 -9.25 22.73 18.99
C SER A 2 -8.32 23.35 17.95
N SER A 3 -7.90 24.59 18.17
CA SER A 3 -6.87 25.25 17.36
C SER A 3 -5.59 24.42 17.49
N SER A 4 -5.28 23.64 16.46
CA SER A 4 -4.06 22.83 16.42
C SER A 4 -2.86 23.77 16.28
N ILE A 5 -2.15 23.99 17.39
CA ILE A 5 -0.97 24.86 17.43
C ILE A 5 0.13 24.25 16.55
N ILE A 6 0.70 25.06 15.65
CA ILE A 6 1.84 24.69 14.82
C ILE A 6 3.14 25.08 15.52
N PHE A 7 4.09 24.16 15.61
CA PHE A 7 5.38 24.36 16.29
C PHE A 7 6.52 23.67 15.52
N PRO A 8 7.81 23.96 15.82
CA PRO A 8 8.93 23.28 15.17
C PRO A 8 8.83 21.75 15.33
N ALA A 9 9.18 20.99 14.29
CA ALA A 9 9.11 19.52 14.32
C ALA A 9 10.26 18.87 15.13
N GLN A 10 10.44 19.31 16.36
CA GLN A 10 11.39 18.72 17.31
C GLN A 10 10.69 17.60 18.09
N PRO A 11 11.24 16.37 18.15
CA PRO A 11 10.57 15.22 18.77
C PRO A 11 10.06 15.50 20.18
N GLU A 12 10.89 16.11 21.03
CA GLU A 12 10.51 16.44 22.41
C GLU A 12 9.30 17.37 22.50
N GLN A 13 9.21 18.34 21.58
CA GLN A 13 8.08 19.28 21.54
C GLN A 13 6.81 18.58 21.05
N ILE A 14 6.91 17.73 20.03
CA ILE A 14 5.79 16.94 19.52
C ILE A 14 5.25 16.00 20.58
N LEU A 15 6.13 15.23 21.24
CA LEU A 15 5.74 14.30 22.31
C LEU A 15 5.13 15.03 23.51
N LYS A 16 5.67 16.20 23.88
CA LYS A 16 5.07 17.06 24.92
C LYS A 16 3.68 17.55 24.54
N SER A 17 3.49 17.97 23.28
CA SER A 17 2.19 18.40 22.77
C SER A 17 1.18 17.24 22.71
N LEU A 18 1.59 16.04 22.32
CA LEU A 18 0.76 14.83 22.42
C LEU A 18 0.34 14.55 23.87
N GLY A 19 1.27 14.64 24.83
CA GLY A 19 0.95 14.48 26.25
C GLY A 19 -0.10 15.48 26.76
N LYS A 20 -0.03 16.73 26.31
CA LYS A 20 -1.04 17.76 26.60
C LYS A 20 -2.39 17.42 25.98
N LEU A 21 -2.40 16.99 24.72
CA LEU A 21 -3.61 16.58 24.01
C LEU A 21 -4.34 15.45 24.73
N TRP A 22 -3.60 14.41 25.17
CA TRP A 22 -4.17 13.32 25.95
C TRP A 22 -4.75 13.77 27.29
N THR A 23 -4.08 14.71 27.96
CA THR A 23 -4.56 15.28 29.22
C THR A 23 -5.87 16.05 29.02
N SER A 24 -5.96 16.83 27.94
CA SER A 24 -7.18 17.59 27.59
C SER A 24 -8.36 16.67 27.28
N LEU A 25 -8.16 15.66 26.43
CA LEU A 25 -9.23 14.69 26.09
C LEU A 25 -9.77 13.97 27.32
N GLY A 26 -8.87 13.55 28.23
CA GLY A 26 -9.28 12.91 29.48
C GLY A 26 -10.02 13.85 30.45
N GLN A 27 -9.76 15.16 30.41
CA GLN A 27 -10.47 16.16 31.23
C GLN A 27 -11.86 16.49 30.66
N GLU A 28 -11.96 16.66 29.34
CA GLU A 28 -13.23 16.94 28.65
C GLU A 28 -14.27 15.83 28.92
N GLU A 29 -13.86 14.56 28.86
CA GLU A 29 -14.78 13.45 29.16
C GLU A 29 -15.19 13.37 30.63
N LYS A 30 -14.27 13.62 31.58
CA LYS A 30 -14.60 13.67 33.01
C LYS A 30 -15.68 14.70 33.30
N GLN A 31 -15.65 15.84 32.62
CA GLN A 31 -16.67 16.88 32.75
C GLN A 31 -18.01 16.48 32.12
N GLN A 32 -18.01 15.62 31.10
CA GLN A 32 -19.21 15.16 30.39
C GLN A 32 -19.86 13.90 31.00
N GLY A 33 -19.31 13.36 32.09
CA GLY A 33 -19.88 12.20 32.82
C GLY A 33 -19.98 10.91 31.98
N LYS A 34 -19.16 10.83 30.92
CA LYS A 34 -19.20 9.81 29.86
C LYS A 34 -17.82 9.12 29.75
N PRO A 35 -17.75 7.95 29.08
CA PRO A 35 -16.81 6.85 29.36
C PRO A 35 -15.39 7.04 28.83
N THR A 36 -14.40 6.51 29.55
CA THR A 36 -12.95 6.66 29.38
C THR A 36 -12.40 6.57 27.95
N VAL A 37 -11.64 7.59 27.53
CA VAL A 37 -10.75 7.57 26.36
C VAL A 37 -9.72 6.45 26.47
N LEU A 38 -9.69 5.54 25.51
CA LEU A 38 -8.64 4.56 25.32
C LEU A 38 -7.70 5.01 24.21
N ARG A 39 -6.40 5.08 24.52
CA ARG A 39 -5.35 5.26 23.53
C ARG A 39 -5.00 3.90 22.92
N ALA A 40 -5.16 3.77 21.61
CA ALA A 40 -4.76 2.58 20.85
C ALA A 40 -3.56 2.88 19.96
N CYS A 41 -2.59 1.98 19.93
CA CYS A 41 -1.41 2.06 19.06
C CYS A 41 -0.80 0.66 18.91
N ALA A 42 -0.82 0.12 17.70
CA ALA A 42 -0.23 -1.17 17.34
C ALA A 42 0.98 -1.00 16.39
N MET A 43 1.16 0.17 15.79
CA MET A 43 2.27 0.49 14.89
C MET A 43 2.52 2.00 14.81
N THR A 44 3.67 2.38 14.27
CA THR A 44 3.86 3.71 13.68
C THR A 44 3.60 3.61 12.17
N LEU A 45 2.63 4.38 11.65
CA LEU A 45 2.35 4.45 10.21
C LEU A 45 2.82 5.80 9.70
N ILE A 46 3.91 5.81 8.93
CA ILE A 46 4.49 6.99 8.30
C ILE A 46 3.94 7.09 6.88
N ILE A 47 3.52 8.28 6.46
CA ILE A 47 3.12 8.58 5.10
C ILE A 47 3.92 9.80 4.67
N ALA A 48 4.64 9.71 3.57
CA ALA A 48 5.32 10.85 2.95
C ALA A 48 4.68 11.13 1.60
N THR A 49 4.33 12.38 1.35
CA THR A 49 3.63 12.82 0.14
C THR A 49 4.10 14.22 -0.26
N ASP A 50 4.09 14.46 -1.57
CA ASP A 50 4.26 15.78 -2.17
C ASP A 50 2.99 16.18 -2.95
N ASP A 51 1.84 15.62 -2.55
CA ASP A 51 0.55 15.97 -3.11
C ASP A 51 0.17 17.42 -2.74
N PRO A 52 -0.47 18.18 -3.66
CA PRO A 52 -0.91 19.55 -3.39
C PRO A 52 -1.96 19.69 -2.27
N ASP A 53 -2.55 18.58 -1.83
CA ASP A 53 -3.56 18.58 -0.76
C ASP A 53 -2.95 18.63 0.65
N GLY A 54 -1.62 18.70 0.76
CA GLY A 54 -0.91 18.80 2.03
C GLY A 54 -1.04 17.57 2.92
N GLY A 55 -1.34 16.39 2.35
CA GLY A 55 -1.53 15.15 3.10
C GLY A 55 -2.95 14.97 3.66
N TYR A 56 -3.93 15.72 3.15
CA TYR A 56 -5.33 15.56 3.53
C TYR A 56 -5.85 14.15 3.18
N ALA A 57 -5.64 13.66 1.95
CA ALA A 57 -6.06 12.32 1.54
C ALA A 57 -5.38 11.21 2.35
N ALA A 58 -4.09 11.41 2.70
CA ALA A 58 -3.38 10.50 3.60
C ALA A 58 -4.03 10.45 4.99
N SER A 59 -4.42 11.60 5.53
CA SER A 59 -5.11 11.72 6.83
C SER A 59 -6.49 11.06 6.82
N GLN A 60 -7.25 11.19 5.72
CA GLN A 60 -8.51 10.47 5.55
C GLN A 60 -8.29 8.95 5.52
N THR A 61 -7.26 8.49 4.81
CA THR A 61 -6.91 7.07 4.75
C THR A 61 -6.54 6.52 6.12
N ILE A 62 -5.70 7.23 6.90
CA ILE A 62 -5.41 6.88 8.30
C ILE A 62 -6.69 6.77 9.12
N SER A 63 -7.66 7.65 8.86
CA SER A 63 -8.92 7.67 9.59
C SER A 63 -9.78 6.44 9.32
N GLU A 64 -9.76 5.90 8.11
CA GLU A 64 -10.45 4.64 7.82
C GLU A 64 -9.70 3.42 8.38
N LEU A 65 -8.36 3.45 8.33
CA LEU A 65 -7.51 2.35 8.81
C LEU A 65 -7.51 2.18 10.33
N MET A 66 -7.74 3.26 11.10
CA MET A 66 -7.52 3.24 12.56
C MET A 66 -8.31 2.16 13.31
N ARG A 67 -9.43 1.68 12.75
CA ARG A 67 -10.31 0.67 13.38
C ARG A 67 -9.63 -0.69 13.45
N GLU A 68 -9.00 -1.11 12.36
CA GLU A 68 -8.32 -2.40 12.23
C GLU A 68 -6.82 -2.27 12.53
N HIS A 69 -6.23 -1.12 12.20
CA HIS A 69 -4.80 -0.82 12.31
C HIS A 69 -4.56 0.44 13.15
N PRO A 70 -4.91 0.44 14.46
CA PRO A 70 -4.69 1.59 15.31
C PRO A 70 -3.19 1.94 15.34
N SER A 71 -2.86 3.19 15.05
CA SER A 71 -1.47 3.59 14.85
C SER A 71 -1.16 4.97 15.40
N ARG A 72 0.12 5.21 15.66
CA ARG A 72 0.66 6.56 15.61
C ARG A 72 0.86 6.90 14.14
N GLY A 73 -0.08 7.64 13.56
CA GLY A 73 0.02 8.15 12.20
C GLY A 73 0.97 9.35 12.14
N ILE A 74 1.91 9.34 11.20
CA ILE A 74 2.81 10.46 10.91
C ILE A 74 2.65 10.81 9.44
N VAL A 75 1.97 11.91 9.13
CA VAL A 75 1.83 12.43 7.77
C VAL A 75 2.88 13.49 7.53
N ILE A 76 3.71 13.31 6.52
CA ILE A 76 4.76 14.24 6.12
C ILE A 76 4.40 14.79 4.74
N ALA A 77 4.04 16.06 4.69
CA ALA A 77 3.80 16.79 3.45
C ALA A 77 5.05 17.59 3.09
N VAL A 78 5.67 17.27 1.94
CA VAL A 78 6.81 18.03 1.41
C VAL A 78 6.26 19.08 0.44
N SER A 79 6.46 20.36 0.76
CA SER A 79 5.82 21.48 0.05
C SER A 79 6.64 22.76 0.16
N ASP A 80 6.73 23.50 -0.95
CA ASP A 80 7.39 24.81 -1.02
C ASP A 80 6.64 25.88 -0.22
N GLU A 81 5.34 25.69 -0.01
CA GLU A 81 4.46 26.57 0.76
C GLU A 81 4.69 26.47 2.28
N ALA A 82 5.57 25.59 2.74
CA ALA A 82 5.89 25.45 4.15
C ALA A 82 6.54 26.73 4.72
N GLU A 83 5.88 27.36 5.70
CA GLU A 83 6.35 28.62 6.30
C GLU A 83 7.65 28.50 7.09
N LYS A 84 7.95 27.31 7.61
CA LYS A 84 9.13 26.97 8.42
C LYS A 84 9.81 25.74 7.83
N GLY A 85 11.08 25.52 8.15
CA GLY A 85 11.84 24.36 7.68
C GLY A 85 11.12 23.03 7.93
N LEU A 86 10.90 22.70 9.21
CA LEU A 86 10.02 21.60 9.62
C LEU A 86 9.00 22.12 10.65
N ALA A 87 7.73 22.07 10.31
CA ALA A 87 6.62 22.43 11.19
C ALA A 87 5.79 21.19 11.52
N ALA A 88 5.29 21.09 12.75
CA ALA A 88 4.47 19.98 13.18
C ALA A 88 3.20 20.47 13.90
N ARG A 89 2.14 19.67 13.78
CA ARG A 89 0.95 19.73 14.61
C ARG A 89 0.53 18.32 15.03
N VAL A 90 -0.21 18.24 16.12
CA VAL A 90 -0.68 16.96 16.69
C VAL A 90 -2.19 16.97 16.81
N LEU A 91 -2.80 15.84 16.48
CA LEU A 91 -4.23 15.61 16.51
C LEU A 91 -4.51 14.24 17.15
N ALA A 92 -5.75 14.09 17.61
CA ALA A 92 -6.27 12.81 18.05
C ALA A 92 -7.42 12.44 17.13
N GLN A 93 -7.34 11.25 16.57
CA GLN A 93 -8.34 10.68 15.71
C GLN A 93 -9.14 9.67 16.52
N CYS A 94 -10.45 9.87 16.66
CA CYS A 94 -11.24 9.08 17.59
C CYS A 94 -12.50 8.52 16.95
N TRP A 95 -12.88 7.31 17.38
CA TRP A 95 -14.16 6.69 17.05
C TRP A 95 -14.76 6.02 18.27
N LYS A 96 -16.06 5.76 18.20
CA LYS A 96 -16.80 5.07 19.25
C LYS A 96 -17.37 3.76 18.70
N PRO A 97 -16.93 2.60 19.19
CA PRO A 97 -17.53 1.32 18.80
C PRO A 97 -19.01 1.28 19.17
N PHE A 98 -19.85 0.76 18.27
CA PHE A 98 -21.28 0.63 18.51
C PHE A 98 -21.56 -0.20 19.76
N GLY A 99 -22.51 0.26 20.60
CA GLY A 99 -22.88 -0.42 21.84
C GLY A 99 -21.82 -0.38 22.95
N LYS A 100 -20.64 0.19 22.71
CA LYS A 100 -19.64 0.42 23.76
C LYS A 100 -19.71 1.83 24.30
N ALA A 101 -19.39 1.95 25.57
CA ALA A 101 -19.26 3.23 26.21
C ALA A 101 -18.00 3.94 25.67
N GLN A 102 -16.82 3.31 25.82
CA GLN A 102 -15.49 3.89 25.60
C GLN A 102 -15.26 4.45 24.19
N GLN A 103 -14.61 5.60 24.13
CA GLN A 103 -14.07 6.20 22.90
C GLN A 103 -12.63 5.72 22.69
N ILE A 104 -12.31 5.25 21.49
CA ILE A 104 -10.95 4.83 21.13
C ILE A 104 -10.33 5.95 20.30
N CYS A 105 -9.10 6.34 20.63
CA CYS A 105 -8.36 7.39 19.96
C CYS A 105 -6.96 6.91 19.55
N CYS A 106 -6.54 7.33 18.37
CA CYS A 106 -5.19 7.17 17.82
C CYS A 106 -4.51 8.54 17.70
N GLU A 107 -3.17 8.53 17.67
CA GLU A 107 -2.39 9.75 17.50
C GLU A 107 -2.20 10.03 16.02
N GLN A 108 -2.35 11.29 15.62
CA GLN A 108 -1.92 11.75 14.31
C GLN A 108 -0.96 12.93 14.49
N ILE A 109 0.23 12.79 13.93
CA ILE A 109 1.25 13.84 13.84
C ILE A 109 1.28 14.25 12.38
N GLU A 110 1.14 15.53 12.11
CA GLU A 110 1.32 16.07 10.78
C GLU A 110 2.55 16.95 10.78
N ILE A 111 3.44 16.70 9.82
CA ILE A 111 4.68 17.44 9.60
C ILE A 111 4.60 18.04 8.21
N THR A 112 4.83 19.34 8.11
CA THR A 112 5.09 20.00 6.83
C THR A 112 6.59 20.27 6.74
N ALA A 113 7.21 19.79 5.67
CA ALA A 113 8.64 19.93 5.43
C ALA A 113 8.88 20.75 4.17
N ARG A 114 9.80 21.71 4.25
CA ARG A 114 10.36 22.31 3.04
C ARG A 114 11.23 21.29 2.30
N PRO A 115 11.33 21.36 0.95
CA PRO A 115 12.19 20.45 0.19
C PRO A 115 13.64 20.41 0.68
N GLU A 116 14.21 21.54 1.12
CA GLU A 116 15.58 21.58 1.66
C GLU A 116 15.77 20.86 3.00
N GLU A 117 14.70 20.71 3.78
CA GLU A 117 14.73 20.01 5.08
C GLU A 117 14.33 18.54 4.98
N TRP A 118 13.71 18.15 3.86
CA TRP A 118 13.26 16.77 3.63
C TRP A 118 14.37 15.72 3.79
N PRO A 119 15.61 15.91 3.28
CA PRO A 119 16.73 14.99 3.55
C PRO A 119 17.07 14.80 5.04
N HIS A 120 16.71 15.77 5.89
CA HIS A 120 17.09 15.82 7.30
C HIS A 120 15.99 15.33 8.24
N ILE A 121 14.92 14.72 7.71
CA ILE A 121 13.75 14.29 8.50
C ILE A 121 14.02 13.09 9.43
N GLY A 122 15.05 12.29 9.15
CA GLY A 122 15.34 11.02 9.83
C GLY A 122 15.41 11.12 11.37
N PRO A 123 16.26 11.99 11.95
CA PRO A 123 16.35 12.15 13.41
C PRO A 123 15.02 12.50 14.07
N THR A 124 14.18 13.31 13.40
CA THR A 124 12.84 13.63 13.88
C THR A 124 11.98 12.37 13.93
N LEU A 125 11.99 11.55 12.88
CA LEU A 125 11.19 10.33 12.84
C LEU A 125 11.62 9.30 13.88
N VAL A 126 12.93 9.10 14.07
CA VAL A 126 13.45 8.19 15.12
C VAL A 126 12.83 8.53 16.48
N GLY A 127 12.82 9.82 16.85
CA GLY A 127 12.24 10.27 18.12
C GLY A 127 10.71 10.19 18.21
N LEU A 128 10.01 10.00 17.09
CA LEU A 128 8.54 9.91 17.05
C LEU A 128 8.02 8.49 16.91
N THR A 129 8.84 7.53 16.51
CA THR A 129 8.42 6.12 16.46
C THR A 129 7.92 5.65 17.83
N ALA A 130 6.84 4.87 17.84
CA ALA A 130 6.37 4.22 19.05
C ALA A 130 7.33 3.08 19.41
N ALA A 131 7.85 3.10 20.64
CA ALA A 131 8.81 2.10 21.12
C ALA A 131 8.24 0.68 21.03
N ASP A 132 9.10 -0.26 20.64
CA ASP A 132 8.81 -1.70 20.52
C ASP A 132 7.66 -2.08 19.56
N LEU A 133 7.19 -1.15 18.73
CA LEU A 133 6.14 -1.38 17.74
C LEU A 133 6.71 -1.30 16.31
N PRO A 134 6.12 -2.04 15.35
CA PRO A 134 6.54 -1.97 13.96
C PRO A 134 6.35 -0.57 13.36
N VAL A 135 7.23 -0.22 12.42
CA VAL A 135 7.17 1.02 11.65
C VAL A 135 6.86 0.67 10.20
N ALA A 136 5.69 1.07 9.73
CA ALA A 136 5.27 0.94 8.34
C ALA A 136 5.36 2.29 7.65
N PHE A 137 5.93 2.32 6.45
CA PHE A 137 6.00 3.51 5.60
C PHE A 137 5.17 3.30 4.35
N TRP A 138 4.11 4.08 4.19
CA TRP A 138 3.38 4.21 2.94
C TRP A 138 3.98 5.36 2.13
N CYS A 139 4.73 5.02 1.10
CA CYS A 139 5.39 5.97 0.23
C CYS A 139 4.42 6.48 -0.83
N ARG A 140 3.97 7.74 -0.69
CA ARG A 140 3.20 8.46 -1.71
C ARG A 140 4.02 9.54 -2.42
N HIS A 141 5.27 9.72 -2.03
CA HIS A 141 6.12 10.76 -2.60
C HIS A 141 6.65 10.31 -3.96
N LYS A 142 6.39 11.11 -5.02
CA LYS A 142 6.76 10.78 -6.41
C LYS A 142 8.24 10.49 -6.62
N ALA A 143 9.10 11.00 -5.73
CA ALA A 143 10.54 10.86 -5.82
C ALA A 143 11.04 9.41 -5.73
N ALA A 144 10.25 8.51 -5.14
CA ALA A 144 10.60 7.11 -5.04
C ALA A 144 10.72 6.41 -6.41
N LEU A 145 9.82 6.77 -7.35
CA LEU A 145 9.67 6.11 -8.65
C LEU A 145 10.02 7.02 -9.83
N SER A 146 10.15 8.33 -9.62
CA SER A 146 10.50 9.28 -10.67
C SER A 146 11.99 9.20 -11.06
N PRO A 147 12.33 9.02 -12.35
CA PRO A 147 13.70 9.09 -12.81
C PRO A 147 14.28 10.51 -12.73
N PHE A 148 13.40 11.53 -12.71
CA PHE A 148 13.78 12.95 -12.68
C PHE A 148 13.91 13.51 -11.27
N ALA A 149 13.64 12.72 -10.24
CA ALA A 149 13.78 13.17 -8.87
C ALA A 149 15.26 13.48 -8.54
N THR A 150 15.42 14.62 -7.88
CA THR A 150 16.70 15.14 -7.37
C THR A 150 17.30 14.20 -6.32
N GLN A 151 18.58 14.40 -6.02
CA GLN A 151 19.25 13.63 -4.96
C GLN A 151 18.63 13.91 -3.59
N ASP A 152 18.25 15.16 -3.32
CA ASP A 152 17.66 15.55 -2.03
C ASP A 152 16.27 14.96 -1.84
N GLU A 153 15.42 14.97 -2.87
CA GLU A 153 14.12 14.30 -2.84
C GLU A 153 14.26 12.79 -2.55
N LYS A 154 15.22 12.13 -3.20
CA LYS A 154 15.52 10.71 -2.97
C LYS A 154 16.10 10.46 -1.57
N ALA A 155 16.95 11.37 -1.08
CA ALA A 155 17.56 11.27 0.23
C ALA A 155 16.52 11.33 1.34
N GLY A 156 15.53 12.21 1.25
CA GLY A 156 14.45 12.24 2.25
C GLY A 156 13.56 11.00 2.21
N VAL A 157 13.24 10.46 1.02
CA VAL A 157 12.53 9.17 0.92
C VAL A 157 13.35 8.05 1.58
N GLN A 158 14.66 8.02 1.32
CA GLN A 158 15.57 7.05 1.94
C GLN A 158 15.63 7.21 3.46
N ALA A 159 15.63 8.44 3.98
CA ALA A 159 15.60 8.69 5.42
C ALA A 159 14.35 8.10 6.11
N VAL A 160 13.21 8.06 5.42
CA VAL A 160 12.00 7.38 5.94
C VAL A 160 12.10 5.86 5.81
N ILE A 161 12.66 5.35 4.71
CA ILE A 161 12.92 3.91 4.54
C ILE A 161 13.84 3.38 5.65
N ASP A 162 14.86 4.15 6.04
CA ASP A 162 15.85 3.76 7.05
C ASP A 162 15.26 3.55 8.45
N VAL A 163 14.21 4.29 8.81
CA VAL A 163 13.49 4.12 10.07
C VAL A 163 12.38 3.07 10.01
N SER A 164 12.09 2.54 8.83
CA SER A 164 10.93 1.69 8.58
C SER A 164 11.28 0.20 8.55
N THR A 165 10.33 -0.63 8.95
CA THR A 165 10.42 -2.10 8.88
C THR A 165 9.69 -2.67 7.67
N LYS A 166 8.55 -2.06 7.31
CA LYS A 166 7.77 -2.37 6.10
C LYS A 166 7.63 -1.11 5.26
N VAL A 167 7.88 -1.22 3.96
CA VAL A 167 7.65 -0.15 2.98
C VAL A 167 6.53 -0.58 2.05
N ILE A 168 5.50 0.24 1.93
CA ILE A 168 4.35 0.05 1.07
C ILE A 168 4.46 1.10 -0.04
N ILE A 169 4.54 0.64 -1.28
CA ILE A 169 4.56 1.49 -2.47
C ILE A 169 3.33 1.19 -3.33
N ASP A 170 3.02 2.06 -4.28
CA ASP A 170 2.01 1.78 -5.30
C ASP A 170 2.68 1.88 -6.67
N THR A 171 2.84 0.75 -7.37
CA THR A 171 3.45 0.72 -8.71
C THR A 171 2.41 0.79 -9.84
N ALA A 172 1.13 1.01 -9.50
CA ALA A 172 0.07 1.17 -10.48
C ALA A 172 0.38 2.31 -11.46
N GLY A 173 0.37 2.02 -12.76
CA GLY A 173 0.63 3.01 -13.81
C GLY A 173 2.11 3.42 -13.97
N GLU A 174 3.01 2.93 -13.12
CA GLU A 174 4.43 3.28 -13.13
C GLU A 174 5.23 2.44 -14.15
N ASP A 175 6.43 2.90 -14.51
CA ASP A 175 7.35 2.12 -15.34
C ASP A 175 7.80 0.87 -14.57
N ALA A 176 7.47 -0.31 -15.10
CA ALA A 176 7.70 -1.56 -14.40
C ALA A 176 9.18 -1.83 -14.09
N LEU A 177 10.11 -1.41 -14.96
CA LEU A 177 11.54 -1.62 -14.70
C LEU A 177 11.99 -0.77 -13.51
N ALA A 178 11.69 0.53 -13.53
CA ALA A 178 12.01 1.42 -12.42
C ALA A 178 11.38 0.96 -11.10
N ALA A 179 10.11 0.53 -11.15
CA ALA A 179 9.37 0.03 -10.01
C ALA A 179 9.97 -1.25 -9.41
N LEU A 180 10.21 -2.29 -10.23
CA LEU A 180 10.80 -3.53 -9.76
C LEU A 180 12.24 -3.33 -9.26
N ASP A 181 13.02 -2.43 -9.86
CA ASP A 181 14.35 -2.08 -9.39
C ASP A 181 14.32 -1.34 -8.04
N LEU A 182 13.36 -0.45 -7.81
CA LEU A 182 13.14 0.18 -6.49
C LEU A 182 12.85 -0.88 -5.43
N ILE A 183 11.88 -1.77 -5.69
CA ILE A 183 11.51 -2.85 -4.74
C ILE A 183 12.74 -3.72 -4.43
N ALA A 184 13.51 -4.09 -5.45
CA ALA A 184 14.71 -4.90 -5.27
C ALA A 184 15.75 -4.20 -4.37
N ARG A 185 15.97 -2.89 -4.56
CA ARG A 185 16.88 -2.10 -3.71
C ARG A 185 16.40 -2.03 -2.27
N ILE A 186 15.10 -1.79 -2.03
CA ILE A 186 14.55 -1.72 -0.67
C ILE A 186 14.66 -3.09 0.02
N ARG A 187 14.36 -4.19 -0.69
CA ARG A 187 14.53 -5.56 -0.17
C ARG A 187 15.98 -5.89 0.15
N ALA A 188 16.94 -5.43 -0.66
CA ALA A 188 18.37 -5.62 -0.40
C ALA A 188 18.85 -4.91 0.87
N GLN A 189 18.14 -3.88 1.35
CA GLN A 189 18.37 -3.24 2.65
C GLN A 189 17.74 -4.00 3.82
N GLY A 190 17.16 -5.19 3.59
CA GLY A 190 16.55 -6.03 4.62
C GLY A 190 15.16 -5.57 5.05
N ARG A 191 14.49 -4.72 4.26
CA ARG A 191 13.13 -4.24 4.55
C ARG A 191 12.08 -5.13 3.89
N THR A 192 10.96 -5.32 4.58
CA THR A 192 9.77 -5.92 3.97
C THR A 192 9.17 -4.90 3.00
N VAL A 193 8.84 -5.33 1.78
CA VAL A 193 8.18 -4.47 0.79
C VAL A 193 6.84 -5.06 0.43
N ALA A 194 5.82 -4.22 0.43
CA ALA A 194 4.49 -4.48 -0.12
C ALA A 194 4.23 -3.49 -1.27
N ASP A 195 3.39 -3.91 -2.20
CA ASP A 195 3.05 -3.12 -3.38
C ASP A 195 1.53 -3.15 -3.55
N LEU A 196 0.89 -1.99 -3.56
CA LEU A 196 -0.57 -1.90 -3.69
C LEU A 196 -1.06 -2.45 -5.02
N GLU A 197 -0.24 -2.44 -6.08
CA GLU A 197 -0.58 -3.06 -7.35
C GLU A 197 -0.68 -4.59 -7.22
N TRP A 198 0.13 -5.22 -6.35
CA TRP A 198 -0.02 -6.64 -6.04
C TRP A 198 -1.34 -6.92 -5.31
N THR A 199 -1.72 -6.06 -4.37
CA THR A 199 -3.00 -6.14 -3.64
C THR A 199 -4.18 -5.99 -4.59
N ARG A 200 -4.13 -5.03 -5.53
CA ARG A 200 -5.18 -4.83 -6.57
C ARG A 200 -5.42 -6.09 -7.40
N LEU A 201 -4.40 -6.95 -7.55
CA LEU A 201 -4.51 -8.22 -8.25
C LEU A 201 -5.27 -9.30 -7.46
N THR A 202 -5.67 -9.09 -6.20
CA THR A 202 -6.51 -10.03 -5.44
C THR A 202 -7.80 -10.35 -6.22
N ALA A 203 -8.42 -9.36 -6.88
CA ALA A 203 -9.58 -9.53 -7.75
C ALA A 203 -9.36 -10.48 -8.95
N TRP A 204 -8.10 -10.67 -9.37
CA TRP A 204 -7.71 -11.63 -10.40
C TRP A 204 -7.27 -12.97 -9.82
N ARG A 205 -6.47 -12.92 -8.76
CA ARG A 205 -5.87 -14.09 -8.11
C ARG A 205 -6.92 -15.00 -7.49
N GLU A 206 -7.91 -14.44 -6.78
CA GLU A 206 -8.94 -15.20 -6.09
C GLU A 206 -9.80 -16.06 -7.04
N PRO A 207 -10.42 -15.53 -8.10
CA PRO A 207 -11.18 -16.34 -9.06
C PRO A 207 -10.36 -17.46 -9.70
N ILE A 208 -9.08 -17.21 -10.00
CA ILE A 208 -8.20 -18.23 -10.59
C ILE A 208 -7.88 -19.31 -9.57
N ALA A 209 -7.51 -18.94 -8.34
CA ALA A 209 -7.21 -19.89 -7.27
C ALA A 209 -8.41 -20.83 -7.00
N GLN A 210 -9.62 -20.26 -6.93
CA GLN A 210 -10.86 -21.03 -6.72
C GLN A 210 -11.12 -22.12 -7.78
N ILE A 211 -10.60 -21.98 -9.00
CA ILE A 211 -10.70 -23.05 -10.01
C ILE A 211 -9.92 -24.28 -9.57
N PHE A 212 -8.73 -24.06 -9.01
CA PHE A 212 -7.76 -25.10 -8.69
C PHE A 212 -7.89 -25.62 -7.26
N ASP A 213 -8.63 -24.93 -6.39
CA ASP A 213 -8.93 -25.36 -5.01
C ASP A 213 -9.83 -26.60 -4.94
N ASN A 214 -10.55 -26.94 -6.02
CA ASN A 214 -11.38 -28.14 -6.04
C ASN A 214 -10.51 -29.40 -6.15
N PRO A 215 -10.43 -30.26 -5.11
CA PRO A 215 -9.60 -31.46 -5.14
C PRO A 215 -10.06 -32.46 -6.21
N ALA A 216 -11.34 -32.48 -6.56
CA ALA A 216 -11.92 -33.37 -7.58
C ALA A 216 -11.62 -32.92 -9.03
N ARG A 217 -11.02 -31.75 -9.22
CA ARG A 217 -10.60 -31.30 -10.56
C ARG A 217 -9.44 -32.15 -11.06
N GLU A 218 -9.62 -32.81 -12.19
CA GLU A 218 -8.58 -33.67 -12.80
C GLU A 218 -7.41 -32.85 -13.36
N ASN A 219 -7.71 -31.78 -14.10
CA ASN A 219 -6.69 -30.95 -14.73
C ASN A 219 -6.10 -29.92 -13.76
N LYS A 220 -5.03 -30.31 -13.06
CA LYS A 220 -4.35 -29.49 -12.04
C LYS A 220 -3.60 -28.31 -12.65
N LEU A 221 -3.34 -27.26 -11.85
CA LEU A 221 -2.56 -26.09 -12.27
C LEU A 221 -1.19 -26.48 -12.86
N SER A 222 -0.57 -27.53 -12.34
CA SER A 222 0.70 -28.06 -12.86
C SER A 222 0.66 -28.44 -14.33
N ASN A 223 -0.50 -28.74 -14.90
CA ASN A 223 -0.63 -29.13 -16.31
C ASN A 223 -0.68 -27.91 -17.25
N PHE A 224 -0.86 -26.70 -16.72
CA PHE A 224 -0.93 -25.48 -17.50
C PHE A 224 0.48 -24.94 -17.75
N ARG A 225 1.08 -25.37 -18.86
CA ARG A 225 2.49 -25.13 -19.21
C ARG A 225 2.73 -23.83 -19.96
N ALA A 226 1.69 -23.13 -20.39
CA ALA A 226 1.80 -21.80 -20.98
C ALA A 226 0.77 -20.83 -20.41
N VAL A 227 1.21 -19.59 -20.19
CA VAL A 227 0.43 -18.47 -19.65
C VAL A 227 0.54 -17.31 -20.65
N GLU A 228 -0.59 -16.85 -21.15
CA GLU A 228 -0.69 -15.64 -21.95
C GLU A 228 -1.23 -14.51 -21.09
N ILE A 229 -0.55 -13.36 -21.09
CA ILE A 229 -1.03 -12.14 -20.45
C ILE A 229 -1.27 -11.08 -21.51
N ALA A 230 -2.51 -10.59 -21.59
CA ALA A 230 -2.86 -9.47 -22.44
C ALA A 230 -3.08 -8.20 -21.61
N TYR A 231 -2.56 -7.08 -22.12
CA TYR A 231 -2.60 -5.76 -21.48
C TYR A 231 -2.89 -4.68 -22.52
N THR A 232 -3.35 -3.51 -22.08
CA THR A 232 -3.80 -2.44 -23.00
C THR A 232 -2.74 -1.37 -23.29
N ASP A 233 -1.79 -1.17 -22.37
CA ASP A 233 -0.76 -0.14 -22.48
C ASP A 233 0.32 -0.46 -23.54
N ALA A 234 1.24 0.49 -23.76
CA ALA A 234 2.35 0.30 -24.69
C ALA A 234 3.33 -0.78 -24.24
N ARG A 235 3.53 -0.92 -22.92
CA ARG A 235 4.41 -1.90 -22.27
C ARG A 235 3.67 -2.53 -21.09
N PRO A 236 4.01 -3.77 -20.68
CA PRO A 236 3.38 -4.39 -19.53
C PRO A 236 3.76 -3.63 -18.24
N HIS A 237 2.76 -3.26 -17.45
CA HIS A 237 2.94 -2.71 -16.10
C HIS A 237 3.22 -3.81 -15.07
N ALA A 238 3.50 -3.41 -13.83
CA ALA A 238 3.76 -4.32 -12.72
C ALA A 238 2.64 -5.36 -12.53
N SER A 239 1.36 -5.00 -12.71
CA SER A 239 0.25 -5.97 -12.65
C SER A 239 0.39 -7.16 -13.59
N ALA A 240 0.70 -6.89 -14.87
CA ALA A 240 0.87 -7.94 -15.88
C ALA A 240 2.05 -8.86 -15.52
N LEU A 241 3.17 -8.27 -15.08
CA LEU A 241 4.36 -9.02 -14.69
C LEU A 241 4.15 -9.83 -13.41
N TYR A 242 3.46 -9.27 -12.42
CA TYR A 242 3.16 -9.96 -11.16
C TYR A 242 2.23 -11.14 -11.36
N LEU A 243 1.18 -11.02 -12.18
CA LEU A 243 0.34 -12.18 -12.46
C LEU A 243 1.04 -13.24 -13.30
N ALA A 244 1.80 -12.83 -14.32
CA ALA A 244 2.66 -13.78 -15.04
C ALA A 244 3.62 -14.50 -14.09
N GLY A 245 4.21 -13.73 -13.17
CA GLY A 245 5.12 -14.22 -12.14
C GLY A 245 4.44 -15.23 -11.23
N TRP A 246 3.29 -14.86 -10.66
CA TRP A 246 2.51 -15.71 -9.75
C TRP A 246 2.06 -17.03 -10.40
N LEU A 247 1.54 -16.97 -11.63
CA LEU A 247 1.04 -18.15 -12.34
C LEU A 247 2.16 -19.06 -12.84
N SER A 248 3.31 -18.50 -13.23
CA SER A 248 4.41 -19.27 -13.81
C SER A 248 5.46 -19.71 -12.79
N ALA A 249 5.61 -19.04 -11.63
CA ALA A 249 6.66 -19.34 -10.66
C ALA A 249 6.64 -20.80 -10.15
N PRO A 250 5.50 -21.41 -9.78
CA PRO A 250 5.49 -22.76 -9.21
C PRO A 250 5.97 -23.86 -10.17
N TYR A 251 5.72 -23.70 -11.48
CA TYR A 251 5.93 -24.74 -12.50
C TYR A 251 6.77 -24.31 -13.70
N ARG A 252 7.37 -23.12 -13.65
CA ARG A 252 8.18 -22.51 -14.72
C ARG A 252 7.48 -22.54 -16.08
N SER A 253 6.17 -22.28 -16.09
CA SER A 253 5.37 -22.21 -17.31
C SER A 253 5.90 -21.13 -18.26
N LYS A 254 5.78 -21.38 -19.57
CA LYS A 254 6.14 -20.40 -20.60
C LYS A 254 5.19 -19.21 -20.51
N VAL A 255 5.71 -17.99 -20.63
CA VAL A 255 4.91 -16.77 -20.54
C VAL A 255 5.04 -16.00 -21.86
N SER A 256 3.92 -15.48 -22.36
CA SER A 256 3.90 -14.52 -23.46
C SER A 256 3.03 -13.32 -23.12
N PHE A 257 3.46 -12.14 -23.56
CA PHE A 257 2.77 -10.88 -23.33
C PHE A 257 2.25 -10.33 -24.65
N HIS A 258 0.98 -9.89 -24.69
CA HIS A 258 0.36 -9.34 -25.90
C HIS A 258 -0.35 -8.03 -25.60
N LYS A 259 -0.07 -7.01 -26.41
CA LYS A 259 -0.84 -5.78 -26.38
C LYS A 259 -2.18 -6.00 -27.09
N VAL A 260 -3.28 -5.59 -26.45
CA VAL A 260 -4.63 -5.68 -26.98
C VAL A 260 -5.38 -4.35 -26.81
N GLN A 261 -6.47 -4.18 -27.55
CA GLN A 261 -7.47 -3.16 -27.22
C GLN A 261 -8.39 -3.72 -26.14
N GLY A 262 -8.83 -2.88 -25.21
CA GLY A 262 -9.62 -3.34 -24.08
C GLY A 262 -10.24 -2.22 -23.27
N HIS A 263 -10.75 -2.56 -22.10
CA HIS A 263 -11.39 -1.62 -21.18
C HIS A 263 -10.37 -1.03 -20.23
N GLY A 264 -10.02 0.26 -20.36
CA GLY A 264 -9.09 0.94 -19.45
C GLY A 264 -7.63 0.44 -19.53
N PRO A 265 -6.72 1.07 -18.76
CA PRO A 265 -5.31 0.69 -18.70
C PRO A 265 -5.09 -0.61 -17.92
N GLY A 266 -3.93 -1.22 -18.12
CA GLY A 266 -3.40 -2.33 -17.36
C GLY A 266 -3.78 -3.71 -17.90
N LEU A 267 -3.92 -4.65 -16.97
CA LEU A 267 -4.24 -6.04 -17.24
C LEU A 267 -5.65 -6.19 -17.85
N HIS A 268 -5.73 -6.97 -18.93
CA HIS A 268 -6.98 -7.17 -19.66
C HIS A 268 -7.42 -8.62 -19.74
N ARG A 269 -6.50 -9.55 -20.00
CA ARG A 269 -6.81 -10.99 -20.12
C ARG A 269 -5.66 -11.86 -19.67
N ILE A 270 -6.00 -13.00 -19.09
CA ILE A 270 -5.11 -14.09 -18.74
C ILE A 270 -5.63 -15.33 -19.46
N THR A 271 -4.75 -16.04 -20.17
CA THR A 271 -5.06 -17.33 -20.75
C THR A 271 -4.10 -18.39 -20.23
N LEU A 272 -4.63 -19.45 -19.63
CA LEU A 272 -3.87 -20.62 -19.22
C LEU A 272 -4.08 -21.74 -20.23
N HIS A 273 -2.99 -22.32 -20.72
CA HIS A 273 -3.03 -23.42 -21.68
C HIS A 273 -2.44 -24.72 -21.10
N SER A 274 -3.21 -25.79 -21.23
CA SER A 274 -2.80 -27.18 -21.03
C SER A 274 -3.17 -28.00 -22.27
N ASP A 275 -2.74 -29.27 -22.34
CA ASP A 275 -3.02 -30.13 -23.50
C ASP A 275 -4.52 -30.42 -23.69
N SER A 276 -5.30 -30.40 -22.62
CA SER A 276 -6.72 -30.78 -22.62
C SER A 276 -7.67 -29.62 -22.33
N GLU A 277 -7.17 -28.45 -21.95
CA GLU A 277 -8.00 -27.33 -21.50
C GLU A 277 -7.32 -25.98 -21.69
N GLN A 278 -8.13 -24.99 -22.07
CA GLN A 278 -7.78 -23.59 -22.01
C GLN A 278 -8.72 -22.88 -21.04
N ILE A 279 -8.15 -22.06 -20.16
CA ILE A 279 -8.90 -21.20 -19.24
C ILE A 279 -8.59 -19.75 -19.62
N VAL A 280 -9.61 -18.95 -19.83
CA VAL A 280 -9.50 -17.53 -20.13
C VAL A 280 -10.20 -16.76 -19.02
N PHE A 281 -9.51 -15.77 -18.46
CA PHE A 281 -10.10 -14.78 -17.57
C PHE A 281 -9.85 -13.40 -18.14
N GLU A 282 -10.90 -12.65 -18.46
CA GLU A 282 -10.76 -11.36 -19.14
C GLU A 282 -11.77 -10.32 -18.67
N ARG A 283 -11.40 -9.05 -18.81
CA ARG A 283 -12.32 -7.93 -18.66
C ARG A 283 -13.23 -7.85 -19.88
N THR A 284 -14.52 -8.08 -19.68
CA THR A 284 -15.56 -7.99 -20.72
C THR A 284 -16.30 -6.65 -20.70
N GLY A 285 -15.99 -5.79 -19.74
CA GLY A 285 -16.50 -4.44 -19.62
C GLY A 285 -15.65 -3.60 -18.67
N ALA A 286 -16.07 -2.35 -18.44
CA ALA A 286 -15.42 -1.47 -17.47
C ALA A 286 -15.47 -2.07 -16.05
N GLU A 287 -16.63 -2.61 -15.68
CA GLU A 287 -16.91 -3.12 -14.33
C GLU A 287 -17.17 -4.64 -14.27
N CYS A 288 -16.77 -5.39 -15.30
CA CYS A 288 -17.10 -6.80 -15.43
C CYS A 288 -15.92 -7.61 -15.98
N MET A 289 -15.69 -8.77 -15.36
CA MET A 289 -14.79 -9.80 -15.86
C MET A 289 -15.54 -11.12 -16.06
N SER A 290 -15.10 -11.89 -17.05
CA SER A 290 -15.63 -13.23 -17.31
C SER A 290 -14.50 -14.24 -17.33
N LEU A 291 -14.72 -15.35 -16.62
CA LEU A 291 -13.84 -16.50 -16.61
C LEU A 291 -14.54 -17.64 -17.34
N HIS A 292 -13.93 -18.15 -18.40
CA HIS A 292 -14.45 -19.28 -19.16
C HIS A 292 -13.37 -20.36 -19.39
N SER A 293 -13.81 -21.61 -19.49
CA SER A 293 -12.94 -22.74 -19.80
C SER A 293 -13.53 -23.56 -20.95
N THR A 294 -12.67 -24.19 -21.76
CA THR A 294 -13.08 -25.06 -22.87
C THR A 294 -13.87 -26.29 -22.43
N ASN A 295 -13.94 -26.59 -21.13
CA ASN A 295 -14.86 -27.60 -20.57
C ASN A 295 -16.30 -27.09 -20.36
N GLY A 296 -16.63 -25.89 -20.85
CA GLY A 296 -17.97 -25.32 -20.81
C GLY A 296 -18.32 -24.56 -19.53
N ARG A 297 -17.40 -24.44 -18.57
CA ARG A 297 -17.62 -23.66 -17.35
C ARG A 297 -17.42 -22.18 -17.63
N GLN A 298 -18.36 -21.36 -17.16
CA GLN A 298 -18.29 -19.90 -17.23
C GLN A 298 -18.75 -19.26 -15.92
N ARG A 299 -18.07 -18.20 -15.51
CA ARG A 299 -18.42 -17.36 -14.34
C ARG A 299 -18.18 -15.89 -14.66
N SER A 300 -18.99 -15.01 -14.09
CA SER A 300 -18.82 -13.56 -14.18
C SER A 300 -18.49 -12.99 -12.81
N TYR A 301 -17.65 -11.96 -12.79
CA TYR A 301 -17.20 -11.27 -11.59
C TYR A 301 -17.35 -9.77 -11.79
N VAL A 302 -17.70 -9.07 -10.71
CA VAL A 302 -17.66 -7.61 -10.67
C VAL A 302 -16.20 -7.18 -10.61
N TYR A 303 -15.84 -6.16 -11.39
CA TYR A 303 -14.53 -5.55 -11.35
C TYR A 303 -14.69 -4.09 -10.98
N ASN A 304 -14.25 -3.71 -9.79
CA ASN A 304 -14.25 -2.31 -9.38
C ASN A 304 -12.82 -1.92 -9.04
N GLU A 305 -12.47 -0.67 -9.35
CA GLU A 305 -11.23 -0.11 -8.81
C GLU A 305 -11.31 -0.14 -7.28
N THR A 306 -10.30 -0.75 -6.67
CA THR A 306 -10.26 -0.90 -5.22
C THR A 306 -9.77 0.39 -4.58
N PRO A 307 -10.55 1.00 -3.66
CA PRO A 307 -10.13 2.19 -2.94
C PRO A 307 -8.83 1.98 -2.17
N VAL A 308 -8.02 3.03 -2.04
CA VAL A 308 -6.68 2.94 -1.44
C VAL A 308 -6.70 2.53 0.03
N ASP A 309 -7.72 2.94 0.79
CA ASP A 309 -7.95 2.53 2.16
C ASP A 309 -8.21 1.03 2.28
N THR A 310 -8.95 0.45 1.33
CA THR A 310 -9.18 -1.00 1.26
C THR A 310 -7.88 -1.75 0.96
N LEU A 311 -7.08 -1.27 0.00
CA LEU A 311 -5.79 -1.87 -0.34
C LEU A 311 -4.80 -1.79 0.84
N MET A 312 -4.71 -0.62 1.47
CA MET A 312 -3.87 -0.43 2.65
C MET A 312 -4.33 -1.32 3.82
N ASN A 313 -5.63 -1.49 4.01
CA ASN A 313 -6.17 -2.35 5.06
C ASN A 313 -5.79 -3.82 4.85
N GLU A 314 -5.86 -4.32 3.61
CA GLU A 314 -5.42 -5.67 3.26
C GLU A 314 -3.90 -5.81 3.47
N GLU A 315 -3.09 -4.87 2.98
CA GLU A 315 -1.64 -4.94 3.11
C GLU A 315 -1.13 -4.84 4.55
N LEU A 316 -1.73 -3.98 5.38
CA LEU A 316 -1.34 -3.87 6.78
C LEU A 316 -1.73 -5.12 7.59
N SER A 317 -2.70 -5.91 7.10
CA SER A 317 -3.05 -7.21 7.69
C SER A 317 -1.98 -8.29 7.45
N VAL A 318 -1.08 -8.08 6.47
CA VAL A 318 0.07 -8.96 6.21
C VAL A 318 1.27 -8.54 7.06
N LEU A 319 1.38 -9.12 8.25
CA LEU A 319 2.38 -8.75 9.27
C LEU A 319 3.83 -9.18 8.92
N GLY A 320 4.00 -10.16 8.05
CA GLY A 320 5.29 -10.75 7.69
C GLY A 320 5.57 -10.71 6.18
N PRO A 321 6.58 -11.47 5.72
CA PRO A 321 6.81 -11.66 4.29
C PRO A 321 5.60 -12.34 3.64
N ASP A 322 5.17 -11.87 2.46
CA ASP A 322 4.22 -12.58 1.60
C ASP A 322 5.01 -13.54 0.66
N PRO A 323 4.94 -14.87 0.86
CA PRO A 323 5.66 -15.83 0.03
C PRO A 323 5.16 -15.83 -1.42
N SER A 324 3.87 -15.56 -1.64
CA SER A 324 3.27 -15.50 -2.97
C SER A 324 3.78 -14.28 -3.72
N PHE A 325 3.78 -13.11 -3.08
CA PHE A 325 4.38 -11.90 -3.65
C PHE A 325 5.87 -12.08 -3.91
N ASN A 326 6.61 -12.71 -2.98
CA ASN A 326 8.04 -12.93 -3.15
C ASN A 326 8.36 -13.81 -4.36
N ALA A 327 7.65 -14.92 -4.53
CA ALA A 327 7.81 -15.81 -5.68
C ALA A 327 7.39 -15.12 -7.00
N ALA A 328 6.26 -14.41 -6.98
CA ALA A 328 5.77 -13.66 -8.12
C ALA A 328 6.74 -12.55 -8.55
N PHE A 329 7.26 -11.77 -7.60
CA PHE A 329 8.24 -10.72 -7.82
C PHE A 329 9.54 -11.26 -8.42
N ALA A 330 10.12 -12.32 -7.83
CA ALA A 330 11.34 -12.93 -8.35
C ALA A 330 11.17 -13.41 -9.79
N ARG A 331 10.03 -14.04 -10.10
CA ARG A 331 9.72 -14.46 -11.46
C ARG A 331 9.43 -13.29 -12.39
N ALA A 332 8.78 -12.23 -11.93
CA ALA A 332 8.54 -11.01 -12.69
C ALA A 332 9.85 -10.34 -13.14
N GLN A 333 10.86 -10.30 -12.26
CA GLN A 333 12.19 -9.79 -12.62
C GLN A 333 12.87 -10.60 -13.72
N GLU A 334 12.71 -11.93 -13.72
CA GLU A 334 13.24 -12.78 -14.79
C GLU A 334 12.50 -12.58 -16.12
N LEU A 335 11.19 -12.33 -16.08
CA LEU A 335 10.35 -12.14 -17.26
C LEU A 335 10.55 -10.77 -17.93
N LEU A 336 11.06 -9.79 -17.17
CA LEU A 336 11.36 -8.45 -17.65
C LEU A 336 12.72 -8.34 -18.37
N ARG A 337 13.63 -9.29 -18.13
CA ARG A 337 14.98 -9.35 -18.73
C ARG A 337 14.95 -10.04 -20.10
#